data_AF-A0A2W0BKZ8-F1
#
_entry.id   AF-A0A2W0BKZ8-F1
#
_cell.length_a   1.000
_cell.length_b   1.000
_cell.length_c   1.000
_cell.angle_alpha   90.00
_cell.angle_beta   90.00
_cell.angle_gamma   90.00
#
_symmetry.space_group_name_H-M   'P 1'
#
loop_
_entity.id
_entity.type
_entity.pdbx_description
1 polymer ?
#
loop_
_entity_poly.entity_id
_entity_poly.type
_entity_poly.pdbx_seq_one_letter_code
_entity_poly.pdbx_strand_id
1 'polypeptide(L)'
;MTKRTVLYIVIALNVLYITALAICAFVIGHLHPPDFPAMRSKIEASSSLEDLRPRALHAISAIESADRAIGDLHEVAACQIGFGITLAVVNLLVLCFVMPRTLRV
;
A
#
# COMPACT_ATOMS: atom_id res chain seq x y z
N MET A 1 19.88 -4.01 29.81
CA MET A 1 19.38 -2.84 29.05
C MET A 1 18.59 -1.92 29.97
N THR A 2 18.88 -0.62 29.99
CA THR A 2 18.13 0.37 30.76
C THR A 2 16.75 0.62 30.13
N LYS A 3 15.71 0.92 30.94
CA LYS A 3 14.34 1.19 30.47
C LYS A 3 14.28 2.22 29.32
N ARG A 4 15.19 3.20 29.33
CA ARG A 4 15.32 4.23 28.28
C ARG A 4 15.74 3.63 26.93
N THR A 5 16.66 2.68 26.91
CA THR A 5 17.09 2.01 25.66
C THR A 5 15.93 1.28 25.00
N VAL A 6 15.07 0.61 25.79
CA VAL A 6 13.92 -0.11 25.24
C VAL A 6 12.86 0.85 24.70
N LEU A 7 12.63 1.98 25.39
CA LEU A 7 11.75 3.04 24.90
C LEU A 7 12.23 3.60 23.56
N TYR A 8 13.53 3.87 23.42
CA TYR A 8 14.10 4.35 22.15
C TYR A 8 13.97 3.33 21.02
N ILE A 9 14.11 2.03 21.30
CA ILE A 9 13.91 0.96 20.31
C ILE A 9 12.46 0.95 19.82
N VAL A 10 11.49 1.04 20.73
CA VAL A 10 10.05 1.10 20.38
C VAL A 10 9.75 2.35 19.55
N ILE A 11 10.27 3.51 19.93
CA ILE A 11 10.08 4.75 19.17
C ILE A 11 10.68 4.61 17.77
N ALA A 12 11.92 4.12 17.65
CA ALA A 12 12.58 3.93 16.36
C ALA A 12 11.81 2.97 15.43
N LEU A 13 11.29 1.86 15.97
CA LEU A 13 10.47 0.90 15.23
C LEU A 13 9.16 1.53 14.72
N ASN A 14 8.48 2.31 15.56
CA ASN A 14 7.25 3.01 15.15
C ASN A 14 7.53 4.10 14.10
N VAL A 15 8.62 4.86 14.23
CA VAL A 15 9.03 5.85 13.23
C VAL A 15 9.34 5.17 11.89
N LEU A 16 10.05 4.04 11.91
CA LEU A 16 10.34 3.27 10.70
C LEU A 16 9.06 2.79 10.01
N TYR A 17 8.09 2.30 10.79
CA TYR A 17 6.79 1.87 10.28
C TYR A 17 5.99 3.01 9.65
N ILE A 18 5.91 4.17 10.32
CA ILE A 18 5.25 5.37 9.78
C ILE A 18 5.92 5.83 8.48
N THR A 19 7.25 5.76 8.41
CA THR A 19 8.00 6.12 7.21
C THR A 19 7.68 5.16 6.06
N ALA A 20 7.62 3.85 6.34
CA ALA A 20 7.22 2.83 5.35
C ALA A 20 5.77 3.03 4.85
N LEU A 21 4.84 3.36 5.76
CA LEU A 21 3.46 3.72 5.41
C LEU A 21 3.42 4.93 4.47
N ALA A 22 4.17 5.99 4.77
CA ALA A 22 4.22 7.19 3.96
C ALA A 22 4.77 6.92 2.55
N ILE A 23 5.82 6.10 2.44
CA ILE A 23 6.38 5.68 1.14
C ILE A 23 5.34 4.89 0.34
N CYS A 24 4.67 3.92 0.96
CA CYS A 24 3.64 3.14 0.28
C CYS A 24 2.44 4.00 -0.14
N ALA A 25 1.98 4.92 0.71
CA ALA A 25 0.92 5.85 0.36
C ALA A 25 1.31 6.78 -0.81
N PHE A 26 2.57 7.22 -0.85
CA PHE A 26 3.10 8.02 -1.95
C PHE A 26 3.12 7.24 -3.27
N VAL A 27 3.62 6.00 -3.26
CA VAL A 27 3.66 5.12 -4.44
C VAL A 27 2.25 4.82 -4.93
N ILE A 28 1.33 4.46 -4.03
CA ILE A 28 -0.08 4.20 -4.34
C ILE A 28 -0.75 5.45 -4.93
N GLY A 29 -0.51 6.63 -4.36
CA GLY A 29 -1.10 7.88 -4.84
C GLY A 29 -0.65 8.29 -6.26
N HIS A 30 0.46 7.73 -6.76
CA HIS A 30 0.94 7.98 -8.12
C HIS A 30 0.38 7.00 -9.17
N LEU A 31 -0.26 5.90 -8.75
CA LEU A 31 -0.98 5.02 -9.65
C LEU A 31 -2.22 5.76 -10.17
N HIS A 32 -2.09 6.35 -11.36
CA HIS A 32 -3.21 6.98 -12.04
C HIS A 32 -4.16 5.89 -12.54
N PRO A 33 -5.41 5.83 -12.03
CA PRO A 33 -6.40 4.94 -12.62
C PRO A 33 -6.65 5.36 -14.06
N PRO A 34 -6.82 4.41 -15.00
CA PRO A 34 -7.18 4.78 -16.36
C PRO A 34 -8.55 5.48 -16.39
N ASP A 35 -8.65 6.53 -17.20
CA ASP A 35 -9.88 7.29 -17.42
C ASP A 35 -10.81 6.50 -18.35
N PHE A 36 -11.55 5.55 -17.76
CA PHE A 36 -12.50 4.69 -18.46
C PHE A 36 -13.58 5.47 -19.24
N PRO A 37 -14.17 6.57 -18.72
CA PRO A 37 -15.06 7.44 -19.49
C PRO A 37 -14.42 8.00 -20.76
N ALA A 38 -13.19 8.54 -20.67
CA ALA A 38 -12.50 9.07 -21.83
C ALA A 38 -12.18 7.97 -22.85
N MET A 39 -11.80 6.79 -22.38
CA MET A 39 -11.51 5.63 -23.24
C MET A 39 -12.76 5.13 -23.97
N ARG A 40 -13.90 5.06 -23.28
CA ARG A 40 -15.21 4.72 -23.85
C ARG A 40 -15.64 5.73 -24.91
N SER A 41 -15.51 7.03 -24.63
CA SER A 41 -15.87 8.08 -25.59
C SER A 41 -15.06 7.98 -26.90
N LYS A 42 -13.78 7.60 -26.82
CA LYS A 42 -12.91 7.42 -27.99
C LYS A 42 -13.28 6.19 -28.83
N ILE A 43 -13.87 5.17 -28.22
CA ILE A 43 -14.37 3.98 -28.93
C ILE A 43 -15.71 4.30 -29.60
N GLU A 44 -16.62 4.96 -28.88
CA GLU A 44 -17.95 5.34 -29.38
C GLU A 44 -17.89 6.41 -30.50
N ALA A 45 -16.91 7.32 -30.46
CA ALA A 45 -16.71 8.34 -31.49
C ALA A 45 -16.05 7.82 -32.79
N SER A 46 -15.73 6.53 -32.89
CA SER A 46 -15.11 5.96 -34.08
C SER A 46 -16.14 5.72 -35.18
N SER A 47 -16.01 6.42 -36.30
CA SER A 47 -16.85 6.25 -37.50
C SER A 47 -16.36 5.13 -38.43
N SER A 48 -15.19 4.56 -38.18
CA SER A 48 -14.53 3.54 -39.00
C SER A 48 -14.29 2.24 -38.23
N LEU A 49 -14.55 1.10 -38.88
CA LEU A 49 -14.23 -0.25 -38.37
C LEU A 49 -12.72 -0.52 -38.33
N GLU A 50 -11.93 0.14 -39.19
CA GLU A 50 -10.47 -0.01 -39.20
C GLU A 50 -9.80 0.66 -37.98
N ASP A 51 -10.40 1.75 -37.48
CA ASP A 51 -9.91 2.48 -36.29
C ASP A 51 -10.35 1.84 -34.96
N LEU A 52 -11.39 1.00 -34.99
CA LEU A 52 -11.90 0.32 -33.80
C LEU A 52 -10.93 -0.74 -33.28
N ARG A 53 -10.25 -1.48 -34.16
CA ARG A 53 -9.29 -2.53 -33.78
C ARG A 53 -8.09 -2.01 -32.95
N PRO A 54 -7.32 -0.99 -33.38
CA PRO A 54 -6.20 -0.48 -32.60
C PRO A 54 -6.65 0.18 -31.29
N ARG A 55 -7.82 0.83 -31.26
CA ARG A 55 -8.37 1.45 -30.04
C ARG A 55 -8.87 0.42 -29.03
N ALA A 56 -9.48 -0.67 -29.49
CA ALA A 56 -9.86 -1.80 -28.65
C ALA A 56 -8.63 -2.47 -28.04
N LEU A 57 -7.55 -2.67 -28.81
CA LEU A 57 -6.28 -3.18 -28.29
C LEU A 57 -5.66 -2.24 -27.24
N HIS A 58 -5.70 -0.93 -27.49
CA HIS A 58 -5.26 0.06 -26.51
C HIS A 58 -6.10 -0.01 -25.21
N ALA A 59 -7.42 -0.15 -25.33
CA ALA A 59 -8.28 -0.29 -24.16
C ALA A 59 -8.01 -1.57 -23.37
N ILE A 60 -7.81 -2.71 -24.05
CA ILE A 60 -7.42 -3.98 -23.42
C ILE A 60 -6.08 -3.82 -22.69
N SER A 61 -5.07 -3.21 -23.31
CA SER A 61 -3.77 -2.98 -22.66
C SER A 61 -3.87 -2.09 -21.43
N ALA A 62 -4.75 -1.08 -21.45
CA ALA A 62 -4.98 -0.22 -20.30
C ALA A 62 -5.69 -0.96 -19.16
N ILE A 63 -6.67 -1.82 -19.49
CA ILE A 63 -7.34 -2.69 -18.51
C ILE A 63 -6.35 -3.68 -17.90
N GLU A 64 -5.51 -4.35 -18.70
CA GLU A 64 -4.48 -5.26 -18.20
C GLU A 64 -3.46 -4.55 -17.30
N SER A 65 -3.08 -3.32 -17.64
CA SER A 65 -2.18 -2.52 -16.81
C SER A 65 -2.81 -2.13 -15.47
N ALA A 66 -4.11 -1.83 -15.47
CA ALA A 66 -4.87 -1.52 -14.26
C ALA A 66 -5.05 -2.76 -13.38
N ASP A 67 -5.30 -3.91 -13.97
CA ASP A 67 -5.44 -5.17 -13.25
C ASP A 67 -4.13 -5.57 -12.55
N ARG A 68 -2.99 -5.43 -13.23
CA ARG A 68 -1.66 -5.60 -12.62
C ARG A 68 -1.41 -4.60 -11.49
N ALA A 69 -1.73 -3.33 -11.73
CA ALA A 69 -1.63 -2.29 -10.72
C ALA A 69 -2.45 -2.59 -9.47
N ILE A 70 -3.67 -3.13 -9.62
CA ILE A 70 -4.53 -3.57 -8.50
C ILE A 70 -3.91 -4.78 -7.78
N GLY A 71 -3.34 -5.74 -8.53
CA GLY A 71 -2.62 -6.88 -7.98
C GLY A 71 -1.44 -6.45 -7.12
N ASP A 72 -0.59 -5.56 -7.64
CA ASP A 72 0.56 -5.01 -6.91
C ASP A 72 0.12 -4.23 -5.67
N LEU A 73 -0.95 -3.44 -5.77
CA LEU A 73 -1.57 -2.73 -4.64
C LEU A 73 -2.05 -3.69 -3.55
N HIS A 74 -2.66 -4.79 -3.94
CA HIS A 74 -3.13 -5.81 -3.01
C HIS A 74 -1.96 -6.50 -2.30
N GLU A 75 -0.88 -6.82 -3.01
CA GLU A 75 0.33 -7.40 -2.42
C GLU A 75 1.01 -6.43 -1.44
N VAL A 76 1.15 -5.15 -1.82
CA VAL A 76 1.68 -4.10 -0.95
C VAL A 76 0.81 -3.92 0.30
N ALA A 77 -0.52 -3.91 0.14
CA ALA A 77 -1.46 -3.81 1.26
C ALA A 77 -1.37 -5.01 2.20
N ALA A 78 -1.31 -6.24 1.67
CA ALA A 78 -1.13 -7.45 2.48
C ALA A 78 0.19 -7.42 3.26
N CYS A 79 1.28 -7.00 2.62
CA CYS A 79 2.59 -6.86 3.25
C CYS A 79 2.57 -5.80 4.37
N GLN A 80 1.96 -4.64 4.11
CA GLN A 80 1.77 -3.54 5.07
C GLN A 80 0.97 -3.97 6.31
N ILE A 81 -0.12 -4.73 6.12
CA ILE A 81 -0.92 -5.29 7.22
C ILE A 81 -0.07 -6.28 8.04
N GLY A 82 0.68 -7.16 7.36
CA GLY A 82 1.59 -8.10 8.03
C GLY A 82 2.64 -7.38 8.89
N PHE A 83 3.31 -6.38 8.32
CA PHE A 83 4.27 -5.55 9.06
C PHE A 83 3.64 -4.84 10.26
N GLY A 84 2.43 -4.28 10.10
CA GLY A 84 1.70 -3.62 11.19
C GLY A 84 1.37 -4.59 12.33
N ILE A 85 0.90 -5.80 12.01
CA ILE A 85 0.62 -6.85 13.00
C ILE A 85 1.89 -7.26 13.73
N THR A 86 2.98 -7.53 13.00
CA THR A 86 4.28 -7.90 13.62
C THR A 86 4.77 -6.80 14.56
N LEU A 87 4.68 -5.52 14.15
CA LEU A 87 5.08 -4.40 14.97
C LEU A 87 4.22 -4.28 16.23
N ALA A 88 2.90 -4.48 16.11
CA ALA A 88 1.98 -4.46 17.24
C ALA A 88 2.30 -5.58 18.25
N VAL A 89 2.61 -6.78 17.76
CA VAL A 89 3.04 -7.91 18.61
C VAL A 89 4.36 -7.60 19.30
N VAL A 90 5.35 -7.06 18.58
CA VAL A 90 6.64 -6.67 19.17
C VAL A 90 6.45 -5.59 20.24
N ASN A 91 5.65 -4.56 19.96
CA ASN A 91 5.34 -3.51 20.93
C ASN A 91 4.62 -4.07 22.17
N LEU A 92 3.66 -4.99 21.98
CA LEU A 92 2.96 -5.66 23.08
C LEU A 92 3.92 -6.51 23.94
N LEU A 93 4.77 -7.31 23.31
CA LEU A 93 5.79 -8.12 24.01
C LEU A 93 6.74 -7.21 24.80
N VAL A 94 7.24 -6.15 24.18
CA VAL A 94 8.10 -5.17 24.86
C VAL A 94 7.38 -4.57 26.07
N LEU A 95 6.10 -4.19 25.92
CA LEU A 95 5.31 -3.70 27.04
C LEU A 95 5.19 -4.75 28.14
N CYS A 96 4.78 -5.98 27.81
CA CYS A 96 4.61 -7.09 28.75
C CYS A 96 5.90 -7.49 29.49
N PHE A 97 7.07 -7.41 28.84
CA PHE A 97 8.36 -7.77 29.44
C PHE A 97 9.05 -6.60 30.18
N VAL A 98 8.76 -5.35 29.83
CA VAL A 98 9.36 -4.16 30.45
C VAL A 98 8.49 -3.54 31.55
N MET A 99 7.16 -3.65 31.45
CA MET A 99 6.19 -3.19 32.46
C MET A 99 5.78 -4.18 33.58
N PRO A 100 6.30 -5.42 33.76
CA PRO A 100 5.85 -6.24 34.88
C PRO A 100 6.35 -5.73 36.24
N ARG A 101 7.17 -4.66 36.28
CA ARG A 101 7.66 -4.04 37.52
C ARG A 101 7.05 -2.67 37.86
N THR A 102 6.11 -2.15 37.08
CA THR A 102 5.50 -0.83 37.34
C THR A 102 4.06 -0.88 37.84
N LEU A 103 3.43 -2.06 37.84
CA LEU A 103 2.04 -2.29 38.31
C LEU A 103 1.94 -3.14 39.59
N ARG A 104 3.04 -3.31 40.33
CA ARG A 104 2.97 -3.66 41.76
C ARG A 104 3.05 -2.35 42.55
N VAL A 105 1.93 -1.64 42.61
CA VAL A 105 1.62 -0.71 43.69
C VAL A 105 0.33 -1.22 44.32
#